data_AF-A0A9X3XBI0-F1
#
_entry.id   AF-A0A9X3XBI0-F1
#
_cell.length_a   1.000
_cell.length_b   1.000
_cell.length_c   1.000
_cell.angle_alpha   90.00
_cell.angle_beta   90.00
_cell.angle_gamma   90.00
#
_symmetry.space_group_name_H-M   'P 1'
#
loop_
_entity.id
_entity.type
_entity.pdbx_description
1 polymer ?
#
loop_
_entity_poly.entity_id
_entity_poly.type
_entity_poly.pdbx_seq_one_letter_code
_entity_poly.pdbx_strand_id
1 'polypeptide(L)'
;MRRGDYLVAALVVAAPGVVLPGCLGSFGEDEGHGRICASPVAGGEYCVSSSEGPASAWNQAAAHGSRPIQMWAERPEGMTLDTLVTSPRDMDRWLGDIEQALGYVRDEERCAESYKASMAPGPLRNALGSARIRQNEILSEEPIDAVGRFKEALASKGAAEKDPLVAEIAADKLSMGAVQGVLDQVSLDVGPLSAAYADLAADFAAYRKTESGELTTYTKLAAKASTATVTELDAIETAILEAAHDASAGPQEMALRAMKLSAEITQFEVTSQEALAPHADFMVTHGAQSPDMTSGAQRSIHAMLGYVDRRIARSDRAAMSLLFGIAMRRQALQLLDEIQSVRDTVAEAKIAKAEATFQESAEAQVLAFEQAPPQGVKLSLPYLAKRYDEVTAFLQMRPLCELPSSSWRESGCAEMRPHFKAAATYRATTLPGLIQTGLSTMKAQGVGGALLDAAAAKLAAGDVKRAAVLHDAALRSAEGT
;
A
#
# COMPACT_ATOMS: atom_id res chain seq x y z
N MET A 1 -75.40 0.81 15.80
CA MET A 1 -75.73 2.19 15.37
C MET A 1 -74.40 2.93 15.24
N ARG A 2 -73.79 3.03 14.04
CA ARG A 2 -73.89 4.08 12.99
C ARG A 2 -73.40 5.50 13.39
N ARG A 3 -72.28 5.87 12.73
CA ARG A 3 -71.92 7.13 12.04
C ARG A 3 -71.59 8.41 12.85
N GLY A 4 -70.48 9.05 12.44
CA GLY A 4 -70.55 10.43 11.92
C GLY A 4 -69.30 11.29 12.10
N ASP A 5 -68.57 11.50 10.99
CA ASP A 5 -67.50 12.48 10.77
C ASP A 5 -67.92 13.95 11.00
N TYR A 6 -66.95 14.86 11.22
CA TYR A 6 -66.91 16.19 10.57
C TYR A 6 -65.48 16.78 10.49
N LEU A 7 -65.06 17.03 9.25
CA LEU A 7 -64.03 17.98 8.80
C LEU A 7 -64.55 19.43 8.92
N VAL A 8 -63.70 20.40 9.26
CA VAL A 8 -63.79 21.79 8.76
C VAL A 8 -62.38 22.36 8.55
N ALA A 9 -62.17 22.84 7.31
CA ALA A 9 -61.00 23.55 6.81
C ALA A 9 -61.05 25.05 7.12
N ALA A 10 -59.91 25.74 7.06
CA ALA A 10 -59.85 27.16 6.76
C ALA A 10 -58.67 27.47 5.84
N LEU A 11 -59.02 28.07 4.70
CA LEU A 11 -58.21 28.52 3.58
C LEU A 11 -58.25 30.06 3.58
N VAL A 12 -57.12 30.75 3.42
CA VAL A 12 -57.09 32.17 3.04
C VAL A 12 -56.10 32.36 1.89
N VAL A 13 -56.57 33.09 0.88
CA VAL A 13 -55.97 33.36 -0.44
C VAL A 13 -55.63 34.85 -0.57
N ALA A 14 -54.51 35.16 -1.27
CA ALA A 14 -54.24 36.32 -2.18
C ALA A 14 -52.77 36.80 -2.00
N ALA A 15 -51.96 37.22 -2.99
CA ALA A 15 -51.91 37.28 -4.46
C ALA A 15 -50.47 37.78 -4.83
N PRO A 16 -50.02 37.77 -6.11
CA PRO A 16 -48.59 37.72 -6.47
C PRO A 16 -47.93 39.09 -6.73
N GLY A 17 -46.63 39.19 -6.41
CA GLY A 17 -45.78 40.36 -6.74
C GLY A 17 -44.38 39.91 -7.13
N VAL A 18 -44.01 40.17 -8.39
CA VAL A 18 -42.70 39.90 -8.99
C VAL A 18 -41.69 40.98 -8.55
N VAL A 19 -40.55 40.57 -7.98
CA VAL A 19 -39.29 41.34 -7.99
C VAL A 19 -38.12 40.37 -8.23
N LEU A 20 -37.29 40.70 -9.22
CA LEU A 20 -36.09 40.00 -9.70
C LEU A 20 -34.85 40.27 -8.80
N PRO A 21 -33.69 39.59 -9.01
CA PRO A 21 -32.89 38.94 -7.98
C PRO A 21 -31.87 39.85 -7.31
N GLY A 22 -31.70 39.69 -6.00
CA GLY A 22 -30.63 40.31 -5.23
C GLY A 22 -30.35 39.45 -4.01
N CYS A 23 -29.09 39.04 -3.86
CA CYS A 23 -28.56 38.20 -2.79
C CYS A 23 -29.08 38.60 -1.41
N LEU A 24 -29.86 37.73 -0.77
CA LEU A 24 -30.09 37.62 0.68
C LEU A 24 -30.87 36.30 0.90
N GLY A 25 -30.49 35.57 1.95
CA GLY A 25 -30.72 34.13 2.12
C GLY A 25 -32.13 33.61 1.86
N SER A 26 -32.19 32.48 1.17
CA SER A 26 -33.37 31.62 1.10
C SER A 26 -33.52 30.87 2.41
N PHE A 27 -34.06 31.54 3.43
CA PHE A 27 -34.75 30.88 4.53
C PHE A 27 -36.18 30.61 4.07
N GLY A 28 -36.53 29.34 3.89
CA GLY A 28 -37.91 28.90 3.66
C GLY A 28 -38.03 27.80 2.62
N GLU A 29 -37.84 26.55 3.06
CA GLU A 29 -38.61 25.35 2.68
C GLU A 29 -38.06 24.03 3.30
N ASP A 30 -37.07 24.09 4.21
CA ASP A 30 -36.41 22.90 4.80
C ASP A 30 -36.62 22.72 6.32
N GLU A 31 -37.65 23.32 6.92
CA GLU A 31 -37.84 23.32 8.40
C GLU A 31 -38.11 21.94 9.05
N GLY A 32 -38.08 20.83 8.29
CA GLY A 32 -38.35 19.49 8.83
C GLY A 32 -37.46 18.36 8.29
N HIS A 33 -36.42 18.67 7.51
CA HIS A 33 -35.58 17.68 6.81
C HIS A 33 -34.10 17.85 7.18
N GLY A 34 -33.39 16.73 7.38
CA GLY A 34 -31.93 16.73 7.53
C GLY A 34 -31.24 17.14 6.23
N ARG A 35 -29.94 17.42 6.26
CA ARG A 35 -29.15 17.75 5.06
C ARG A 35 -28.16 16.65 4.75
N ILE A 36 -27.96 16.35 3.46
CA ILE A 36 -26.87 15.48 3.02
C ILE A 36 -25.80 16.36 2.39
N CYS A 37 -24.57 16.21 2.87
CA CYS A 37 -23.44 17.05 2.49
C CYS A 37 -22.34 16.19 1.86
N ALA A 38 -21.66 16.78 0.88
CA ALA A 38 -20.50 16.20 0.25
C ALA A 38 -19.38 17.25 0.10
N SER A 39 -18.13 16.83 0.29
CA SER A 39 -16.97 17.70 0.12
C SER A 39 -15.81 16.95 -0.55
N PRO A 40 -15.31 17.44 -1.69
CA PRO A 40 -14.09 16.94 -2.31
C PRO A 40 -12.84 17.50 -1.60
N VAL A 41 -11.67 16.94 -1.90
CA VAL A 41 -10.39 17.40 -1.32
C VAL A 41 -10.12 18.89 -1.54
N ALA A 42 -10.60 19.44 -2.67
CA ALA A 42 -10.57 20.86 -2.97
C ALA A 42 -11.89 21.23 -3.66
N GLY A 43 -12.64 22.19 -3.11
CA GLY A 43 -13.93 22.60 -3.68
C GLY A 43 -14.94 23.16 -2.67
N GLY A 44 -14.78 22.89 -1.37
CA GLY A 44 -15.72 23.36 -0.35
C GLY A 44 -16.80 22.33 -0.02
N GLU A 45 -17.83 22.76 0.71
CA GLU A 45 -18.91 21.90 1.19
C GLU A 45 -20.19 22.15 0.38
N TYR A 46 -20.81 21.06 -0.08
CA TYR A 46 -22.02 21.08 -0.89
C TYR A 46 -23.10 20.27 -0.18
N CYS A 47 -24.06 20.98 0.42
CA CYS A 47 -25.18 20.37 1.13
C CYS A 47 -26.48 20.56 0.35
N VAL A 48 -27.28 19.51 0.33
CA VAL A 48 -28.63 19.50 -0.24
C VAL A 48 -29.61 18.97 0.81
N SER A 49 -30.89 19.27 0.64
CA SER A 49 -31.94 18.68 1.48
C SER A 49 -31.92 17.16 1.36
N SER A 50 -32.17 16.44 2.45
CA SER A 50 -32.29 14.98 2.47
C SER A 50 -33.30 14.44 1.45
N SER A 51 -34.34 15.22 1.10
CA SER A 51 -35.30 14.84 0.07
C SER A 51 -34.75 14.83 -1.36
N GLU A 52 -33.67 15.57 -1.62
CA GLU A 52 -32.98 15.57 -2.93
C GLU A 52 -32.06 14.35 -3.10
N GLY A 53 -31.71 13.70 -1.99
CA GLY A 53 -30.93 12.47 -1.96
C GLY A 53 -29.41 12.65 -2.13
N PRO A 54 -28.65 11.59 -1.82
CA PRO A 54 -27.19 11.64 -1.74
C PRO A 54 -26.50 11.88 -3.10
N ALA A 55 -27.11 11.46 -4.21
CA ALA A 55 -26.58 11.67 -5.56
C ALA A 55 -26.47 13.16 -5.91
N SER A 56 -27.40 14.01 -5.45
CA SER A 56 -27.38 15.45 -5.73
C SER A 56 -26.18 16.13 -5.07
N ALA A 57 -25.95 15.87 -3.77
CA ALA A 57 -24.78 16.37 -3.05
C ALA A 57 -23.46 15.89 -3.68
N TRP A 58 -23.39 14.59 -4.02
CA TRP A 58 -22.19 14.01 -4.63
C TRP A 58 -21.85 14.62 -5.98
N ASN A 59 -22.84 14.80 -6.87
CA ASN A 59 -22.62 15.35 -8.20
C ASN A 59 -22.15 16.81 -8.14
N GLN A 60 -22.68 17.60 -7.20
CA GLN A 60 -22.19 18.96 -6.96
C GLN A 60 -20.73 18.95 -6.48
N ALA A 61 -20.39 18.12 -5.49
CA ALA A 61 -19.03 17.98 -5.01
C ALA A 61 -18.04 17.49 -6.10
N ALA A 62 -18.46 16.52 -6.92
CA ALA A 62 -17.65 15.95 -8.00
C ALA A 62 -17.42 16.93 -9.15
N ALA A 63 -18.34 17.87 -9.40
CA ALA A 63 -18.17 18.92 -10.39
C ALA A 63 -17.12 19.97 -9.98
N HIS A 64 -16.83 20.09 -8.69
CA HIS A 64 -15.98 21.14 -8.14
C HIS A 64 -14.66 20.65 -7.54
N GLY A 65 -14.43 19.33 -7.50
CA GLY A 65 -13.21 18.78 -6.95
C GLY A 65 -12.96 17.31 -7.27
N SER A 66 -11.71 16.88 -7.03
CA SER A 66 -11.29 15.49 -7.23
C SER A 66 -11.56 14.63 -5.99
N ARG A 67 -11.66 13.32 -6.22
CA ARG A 67 -11.78 12.29 -5.18
C ARG A 67 -10.51 12.29 -4.27
N PRO A 68 -10.61 11.80 -3.03
CA PRO A 68 -11.82 11.31 -2.35
C PRO A 68 -12.83 12.41 -2.00
N ILE A 69 -14.11 12.09 -2.16
CA ILE A 69 -15.23 12.96 -1.77
C ILE A 69 -15.80 12.39 -0.46
N GLN A 70 -15.72 13.18 0.59
CA GLN A 70 -16.32 12.85 1.89
C GLN A 70 -17.81 13.18 1.85
N MET A 71 -18.65 12.27 2.33
CA MET A 71 -20.09 12.48 2.51
C MET A 71 -20.49 12.31 3.98
N TRP A 72 -21.46 13.09 4.42
CA TRP A 72 -22.07 12.99 5.74
C TRP A 72 -23.50 13.52 5.70
N ALA A 73 -24.28 13.20 6.72
CA ALA A 73 -25.59 13.81 6.94
C ALA A 73 -25.55 14.71 8.17
N GLU A 74 -26.15 15.87 8.05
CA GLU A 74 -26.34 16.82 9.12
C GLU A 74 -27.74 16.71 9.72
N ARG A 75 -27.82 17.08 10.99
CA ARG A 75 -29.07 17.10 11.74
C ARG A 75 -30.01 18.18 11.16
N PRO A 76 -31.33 18.02 11.31
CA PRO A 76 -32.29 19.05 10.96
C PRO A 76 -31.95 20.40 11.60
N GLU A 77 -32.09 21.48 10.83
CA GLU A 77 -31.69 22.81 11.25
C GLU A 77 -32.54 23.28 12.45
N GLY A 78 -31.90 23.86 13.47
CA GLY A 78 -32.58 24.31 14.69
C GLY A 78 -32.85 23.24 15.75
N MET A 79 -32.54 21.97 15.50
CA MET A 79 -32.73 20.88 16.47
C MET A 79 -31.45 20.64 17.30
N THR A 80 -31.58 20.69 18.64
CA THR A 80 -30.47 20.31 19.53
C THR A 80 -30.33 18.80 19.59
N LEU A 81 -29.16 18.30 20.05
CA LEU A 81 -28.95 16.86 20.22
C LEU A 81 -29.95 16.26 21.21
N ASP A 82 -30.29 16.99 22.27
CA ASP A 82 -31.25 16.55 23.29
C ASP A 82 -32.67 16.40 22.70
N THR A 83 -33.09 17.33 21.83
CA THR A 83 -34.38 17.24 21.13
C THR A 83 -34.41 16.11 20.09
N LEU A 84 -33.28 15.84 19.44
CA LEU A 84 -33.16 14.76 18.45
C LEU A 84 -33.20 13.38 19.12
N VAL A 85 -32.52 13.22 20.25
CA VAL A 85 -32.47 11.96 21.02
C VAL A 85 -33.81 11.64 21.69
N THR A 86 -34.64 12.66 21.96
CA THR A 86 -35.97 12.49 22.55
C THR A 86 -37.08 12.26 21.51
N SER A 87 -36.78 12.36 20.21
CA SER A 87 -37.74 12.11 19.12
C SER A 87 -37.30 10.92 18.25
N PRO A 88 -37.88 9.73 18.45
CA PRO A 88 -37.50 8.51 17.71
C PRO A 88 -37.62 8.67 16.20
N ARG A 89 -38.66 9.37 15.76
CA ARG A 89 -38.93 9.62 14.35
C ARG A 89 -37.84 10.48 13.70
N ASP A 90 -37.33 11.47 14.43
CA ASP A 90 -36.33 12.39 13.90
C ASP A 90 -34.92 11.79 13.99
N MET A 91 -34.66 10.97 15.00
CA MET A 91 -33.45 10.15 15.10
C MET A 91 -33.40 9.09 13.99
N ASP A 92 -34.46 8.32 13.78
CA ASP A 92 -34.55 7.32 12.71
C ASP A 92 -34.38 7.96 11.33
N ARG A 93 -34.94 9.16 11.14
CA ARG A 93 -34.77 9.93 9.92
C ARG A 93 -33.31 10.36 9.73
N TRP A 94 -32.67 10.94 10.75
CA TRP A 94 -31.27 11.37 10.65
C TRP A 94 -30.30 10.19 10.48
N LEU A 95 -30.53 9.07 11.16
CA LEU A 95 -29.77 7.83 10.96
C LEU A 95 -30.00 7.26 9.56
N GLY A 96 -31.24 7.32 9.06
CA GLY A 96 -31.58 6.99 7.67
C GLY A 96 -30.84 7.87 6.66
N ASP A 97 -30.70 9.16 6.93
CA ASP A 97 -29.93 10.08 6.08
C ASP A 97 -28.42 9.76 6.12
N ILE A 98 -27.87 9.36 7.29
CA ILE A 98 -26.49 8.86 7.41
C ILE A 98 -26.31 7.56 6.61
N GLU A 99 -27.25 6.61 6.73
CA GLU A 99 -27.23 5.34 5.99
C GLU A 99 -27.36 5.56 4.49
N GLN A 100 -28.18 6.51 4.03
CA GLN A 100 -28.29 6.86 2.61
C GLN A 100 -27.00 7.50 2.10
N ALA A 101 -26.40 8.43 2.84
CA ALA A 101 -25.14 9.06 2.44
C ALA A 101 -23.99 8.04 2.35
N LEU A 102 -23.84 7.18 3.36
CA LEU A 102 -22.80 6.16 3.38
C LEU A 102 -23.09 5.02 2.40
N GLY A 103 -24.35 4.61 2.28
CA GLY A 103 -24.83 3.59 1.36
C GLY A 103 -24.62 3.98 -0.10
N TYR A 104 -24.85 5.25 -0.45
CA TYR A 104 -24.59 5.76 -1.79
C TYR A 104 -23.09 5.67 -2.17
N VAL A 105 -22.19 6.06 -1.26
CA VAL A 105 -20.74 5.95 -1.51
C VAL A 105 -20.28 4.49 -1.60
N ARG A 106 -20.88 3.61 -0.80
CA ARG A 106 -20.57 2.17 -0.72
C ARG A 106 -21.09 1.38 -1.93
N ASP A 107 -22.38 1.51 -2.21
CA ASP A 107 -23.12 0.59 -3.07
C ASP A 107 -23.21 1.10 -4.51
N GLU A 108 -23.40 2.41 -4.69
CA GLU A 108 -23.57 3.04 -6.00
C GLU A 108 -22.22 3.51 -6.58
N GLU A 109 -21.48 4.34 -5.84
CA GLU A 109 -20.20 4.88 -6.34
C GLU A 109 -19.02 3.92 -6.17
N ARG A 110 -19.13 2.97 -5.24
CA ARG A 110 -18.15 1.90 -4.96
C ARG A 110 -16.72 2.43 -4.81
N CYS A 111 -16.57 3.59 -4.16
CA CYS A 111 -15.29 4.28 -4.05
C CYS A 111 -14.72 4.16 -2.63
N ALA A 112 -13.76 3.25 -2.47
CA ALA A 112 -13.15 2.94 -1.16
C ALA A 112 -12.47 4.16 -0.52
N GLU A 113 -11.82 5.03 -1.30
CA GLU A 113 -11.16 6.23 -0.79
C GLU A 113 -12.16 7.27 -0.27
N SER A 114 -13.26 7.48 -0.99
CA SER A 114 -14.35 8.38 -0.60
C SER A 114 -15.12 7.85 0.62
N TYR A 115 -15.34 6.53 0.69
CA TYR A 115 -15.96 5.90 1.86
C TYR A 115 -15.06 6.05 3.10
N LYS A 116 -13.76 5.81 2.95
CA LYS A 116 -12.76 6.03 4.00
C LYS A 116 -12.68 7.49 4.44
N ALA A 117 -12.73 8.44 3.50
CA ALA A 117 -12.75 9.88 3.82
C ALA A 117 -14.02 10.28 4.57
N SER A 118 -15.17 9.71 4.21
CA SER A 118 -16.46 9.89 4.90
C SER A 118 -16.43 9.43 6.35
N MET A 119 -15.63 8.39 6.65
CA MET A 119 -15.46 7.79 7.98
C MET A 119 -14.24 8.31 8.77
N ALA A 120 -13.40 9.15 8.18
CA ALA A 120 -12.21 9.75 8.81
C ALA A 120 -12.59 10.80 9.87
N PRO A 121 -11.65 11.28 10.73
CA PRO A 121 -11.93 12.39 11.64
C PRO A 121 -12.47 13.61 10.88
N GLY A 122 -13.70 14.02 11.20
CA GLY A 122 -14.44 15.01 10.40
C GLY A 122 -15.87 15.22 10.93
N PRO A 123 -16.75 15.87 10.14
CA PRO A 123 -18.09 16.28 10.58
C PRO A 123 -18.93 15.13 11.17
N LEU A 124 -18.95 13.98 10.50
CA LEU A 124 -19.67 12.78 10.97
C LEU A 124 -19.15 12.28 12.33
N ARG A 125 -17.82 12.15 12.47
CA ARG A 125 -17.19 11.68 13.71
C ARG A 125 -17.33 12.69 14.86
N ASN A 126 -17.41 13.98 14.57
CA ASN A 126 -17.64 15.03 15.56
C ASN A 126 -19.09 15.03 16.05
N ALA A 127 -20.06 14.83 15.16
CA ALA A 127 -21.47 14.67 15.52
C ALA A 127 -21.68 13.41 16.39
N LEU A 128 -21.04 12.29 16.03
CA LEU A 128 -21.08 11.05 16.82
C LEU A 128 -20.29 11.16 18.13
N GLY A 129 -19.16 11.88 18.14
CA GLY A 129 -18.32 12.07 19.32
C GLY A 129 -18.95 12.95 20.40
N SER A 130 -19.71 13.98 20.00
CA SER A 130 -20.46 14.84 20.92
C SER A 130 -21.66 14.11 21.53
N ALA A 131 -22.35 13.24 20.77
CA ALA A 131 -23.35 12.32 21.32
C ALA A 131 -22.75 11.34 22.35
N ARG A 132 -21.56 10.81 22.08
CA ARG A 132 -20.85 9.89 22.98
C ARG A 132 -20.40 10.50 24.30
N ILE A 133 -19.99 11.78 24.30
CA ILE A 133 -19.60 12.48 25.55
C ILE A 133 -20.81 12.63 26.46
N ARG A 134 -21.94 13.08 25.90
CA ARG A 134 -23.19 13.26 26.64
C ARG A 134 -23.72 11.94 27.22
N GLN A 135 -23.58 10.86 26.46
CA GLN A 135 -23.99 9.51 26.88
C GLN A 135 -23.10 8.95 28.00
N ASN A 136 -21.78 9.21 27.99
CA ASN A 136 -20.87 8.80 29.07
C ASN A 136 -21.14 9.52 30.41
N GLU A 137 -21.65 10.74 30.39
CA GLU A 137 -22.04 11.47 31.60
C GLU A 137 -23.22 10.78 32.31
N ILE A 138 -24.20 10.31 31.53
CA ILE A 138 -25.39 9.59 32.01
C ILE A 138 -25.01 8.21 32.57
N LEU A 139 -23.98 7.56 32.03
CA LEU A 139 -23.55 6.19 32.37
C LEU A 139 -22.68 6.06 33.64
N SER A 140 -22.40 7.16 34.36
CA SER A 140 -21.52 7.16 35.55
C SER A 140 -22.23 6.85 36.88
N GLU A 141 -23.52 6.56 36.86
CA GLU A 141 -24.33 6.22 38.04
C GLU A 141 -24.46 4.70 38.24
N GLU A 142 -24.49 4.25 39.50
CA GLU A 142 -24.55 2.83 39.89
C GLU A 142 -25.95 2.21 39.63
N PRO A 143 -26.05 0.99 39.05
CA PRO A 143 -27.34 0.34 38.74
C PRO A 143 -28.17 -0.01 39.98
N ILE A 144 -29.49 0.17 39.89
CA ILE A 144 -30.43 -0.04 41.00
C ILE A 144 -31.36 -1.24 40.74
N ASP A 145 -31.39 -2.21 41.67
CA ASP A 145 -32.36 -3.31 41.70
C ASP A 145 -33.70 -2.87 42.31
N ALA A 146 -34.61 -2.41 41.45
CA ALA A 146 -35.93 -1.93 41.87
C ALA A 146 -36.93 -3.05 42.20
N VAL A 147 -36.83 -4.21 41.55
CA VAL A 147 -37.82 -5.29 41.67
C VAL A 147 -37.66 -6.03 42.99
N GLY A 148 -36.43 -6.22 43.46
CA GLY A 148 -36.15 -6.79 44.78
C GLY A 148 -36.63 -5.89 45.93
N ARG A 149 -36.36 -4.58 45.83
CA ARG A 149 -36.67 -3.60 46.87
C ARG A 149 -38.16 -3.29 47.00
N PHE A 150 -38.90 -3.27 45.88
CA PHE A 150 -40.35 -3.09 45.90
C PHE A 150 -41.06 -4.23 46.64
N LYS A 151 -40.63 -5.48 46.46
CA LYS A 151 -41.21 -6.65 47.14
C LYS A 151 -40.96 -6.64 48.65
N GLU A 152 -39.78 -6.21 49.10
CA GLU A 152 -39.46 -6.07 50.53
C GLU A 152 -40.29 -4.98 51.22
N ALA A 153 -40.43 -3.82 50.57
CA ALA A 153 -41.24 -2.73 51.12
C ALA A 153 -42.73 -3.10 51.23
N LEU A 154 -43.24 -3.86 50.26
CA LEU A 154 -44.60 -4.33 50.25
C LEU A 154 -44.90 -5.31 51.41
N ALA A 155 -43.96 -6.23 51.66
CA ALA A 155 -44.05 -7.19 52.75
C ALA A 155 -43.97 -6.51 54.13
N SER A 156 -43.22 -5.41 54.24
CA SER A 156 -43.07 -4.63 55.48
C SER A 156 -44.35 -3.88 55.88
N LYS A 157 -45.04 -3.24 54.92
CA LYS A 157 -46.30 -2.50 55.20
C LYS A 157 -47.49 -3.43 55.51
N GLY A 158 -47.57 -4.62 54.90
CA GLY A 158 -48.64 -5.58 55.15
C GLY A 158 -48.72 -6.10 56.60
N ALA A 159 -47.67 -5.87 57.40
CA ALA A 159 -47.60 -6.30 58.80
C ALA A 159 -48.19 -5.29 59.81
N ALA A 160 -48.63 -4.09 59.40
CA ALA A 160 -48.94 -2.99 60.33
C ALA A 160 -50.27 -2.27 60.01
N GLU A 161 -51.44 -2.84 60.36
CA GLU A 161 -52.71 -2.33 59.83
C GLU A 161 -53.95 -2.35 60.77
N LYS A 162 -54.55 -1.16 61.01
CA LYS A 162 -55.96 -0.88 61.40
C LYS A 162 -56.41 0.53 60.93
N ASP A 163 -57.41 0.59 60.03
CA ASP A 163 -58.39 1.66 59.67
C ASP A 163 -58.09 3.09 60.21
N PRO A 164 -57.50 4.05 59.45
CA PRO A 164 -57.84 4.61 58.12
C PRO A 164 -56.97 4.12 56.98
N LEU A 165 -56.07 3.20 57.30
CA LEU A 165 -55.23 2.54 56.33
C LEU A 165 -56.05 1.77 55.29
N VAL A 166 -57.32 1.40 55.51
CA VAL A 166 -58.08 0.65 54.48
C VAL A 166 -58.27 1.43 53.17
N ALA A 167 -58.44 2.76 53.25
CA ALA A 167 -58.51 3.62 52.05
C ALA A 167 -57.12 3.85 51.42
N GLU A 168 -56.08 3.98 52.26
CA GLU A 168 -54.68 4.08 51.83
C GLU A 168 -54.21 2.77 51.16
N ILE A 169 -54.47 1.61 51.77
CA ILE A 169 -54.27 0.27 51.20
C ILE A 169 -55.02 0.10 49.89
N ALA A 170 -56.26 0.59 49.78
CA ALA A 170 -57.03 0.46 48.55
C ALA A 170 -56.36 1.26 47.42
N ALA A 171 -55.89 2.49 47.70
CA ALA A 171 -55.13 3.31 46.78
C ALA A 171 -53.74 2.70 46.45
N ASP A 172 -53.07 2.14 47.46
CA ASP A 172 -51.78 1.45 47.32
C ASP A 172 -51.95 0.18 46.48
N LYS A 173 -52.98 -0.64 46.71
CA LYS A 173 -53.25 -1.85 45.91
C LYS A 173 -53.55 -1.52 44.45
N LEU A 174 -54.25 -0.43 44.18
CA LEU A 174 -54.49 0.03 42.81
C LEU A 174 -53.20 0.51 42.15
N SER A 175 -52.37 1.28 42.87
CA SER A 175 -51.07 1.74 42.39
C SER A 175 -50.08 0.57 42.19
N MET A 176 -50.08 -0.42 43.08
CA MET A 176 -49.32 -1.66 42.93
C MET A 176 -49.76 -2.44 41.70
N GLY A 177 -51.07 -2.60 41.48
CA GLY A 177 -51.58 -3.30 40.31
C GLY A 177 -51.21 -2.60 39.01
N ALA A 178 -51.22 -1.26 39.01
CA ALA A 178 -50.77 -0.45 37.88
C ALA A 178 -49.26 -0.59 37.64
N VAL A 179 -48.42 -0.46 38.69
CA VAL A 179 -46.97 -0.66 38.59
C VAL A 179 -46.64 -2.09 38.14
N GLN A 180 -47.33 -3.10 38.67
CA GLN A 180 -47.14 -4.49 38.24
C GLN A 180 -47.53 -4.68 36.79
N GLY A 181 -48.63 -4.09 36.33
CA GLY A 181 -49.03 -4.11 34.92
C GLY A 181 -47.99 -3.47 33.99
N VAL A 182 -47.38 -2.35 34.42
CA VAL A 182 -46.27 -1.72 33.68
C VAL A 182 -45.05 -2.65 33.65
N LEU A 183 -44.65 -3.24 34.78
CA LEU A 183 -43.49 -4.15 34.83
C LEU A 183 -43.69 -5.45 34.05
N ASP A 184 -44.91 -5.98 34.02
CA ASP A 184 -45.28 -7.16 33.21
C ASP A 184 -45.18 -6.82 31.71
N GLN A 185 -45.64 -5.64 31.30
CA GLN A 185 -45.52 -5.16 29.92
C GLN A 185 -44.06 -4.91 29.53
N VAL A 186 -43.28 -4.27 30.40
CA VAL A 186 -41.84 -4.06 30.24
C VAL A 186 -41.10 -5.40 30.10
N SER A 187 -41.53 -6.44 30.82
CA SER A 187 -40.96 -7.80 30.70
C SER A 187 -41.26 -8.47 29.34
N LEU A 188 -42.38 -8.13 28.71
CA LEU A 188 -42.70 -8.58 27.35
C LEU A 188 -41.88 -7.81 26.30
N ASP A 189 -41.79 -6.49 26.47
CA ASP A 189 -41.15 -5.59 25.52
C ASP A 189 -39.62 -5.72 25.50
N VAL A 190 -39.00 -6.15 26.61
CA VAL A 190 -37.55 -6.41 26.68
C VAL A 190 -37.14 -7.69 25.96
N GLY A 191 -38.07 -8.63 25.71
CA GLY A 191 -37.78 -9.94 25.13
C GLY A 191 -37.07 -9.86 23.76
N PRO A 192 -37.62 -9.12 22.78
CA PRO A 192 -36.96 -8.90 21.49
C PRO A 192 -35.58 -8.21 21.59
N LEU A 193 -35.43 -7.23 22.48
CA LEU A 193 -34.16 -6.53 22.70
C LEU A 193 -33.10 -7.45 23.30
N SER A 194 -33.50 -8.33 24.22
CA SER A 194 -32.64 -9.33 24.83
C SER A 194 -32.15 -10.35 23.79
N ALA A 195 -33.02 -10.78 22.89
CA ALA A 195 -32.65 -11.68 21.78
C ALA A 195 -31.66 -10.99 20.82
N ALA A 196 -31.97 -9.76 20.38
CA ALA A 196 -31.09 -8.99 19.50
C ALA A 196 -29.71 -8.72 20.13
N TYR A 197 -29.67 -8.45 21.44
CA TYR A 197 -28.42 -8.32 22.19
C TYR A 197 -27.63 -9.64 22.23
N ALA A 198 -28.30 -10.77 22.45
CA ALA A 198 -27.65 -12.08 22.46
C ALA A 198 -27.04 -12.42 21.10
N ASP A 199 -27.74 -12.13 20.01
CA ASP A 199 -27.24 -12.30 18.64
C ASP A 199 -26.03 -11.40 18.37
N LEU A 200 -26.10 -10.12 18.74
CA LEU A 200 -24.98 -9.19 18.62
C LEU A 200 -23.75 -9.67 19.42
N ALA A 201 -23.96 -10.17 20.63
CA ALA A 201 -22.89 -10.71 21.47
C ALA A 201 -22.27 -11.98 20.86
N ALA A 202 -23.09 -12.83 20.23
CA ALA A 202 -22.63 -14.03 19.53
C ALA A 202 -21.79 -13.67 18.29
N ASP A 203 -22.24 -12.70 17.50
CA ASP A 203 -21.50 -12.17 16.35
C ASP A 203 -20.17 -11.53 16.77
N PHE A 204 -20.19 -10.76 17.86
CA PHE A 204 -18.97 -10.18 18.43
C PHE A 204 -17.99 -11.27 18.89
N ALA A 205 -18.47 -12.31 19.55
CA ALA A 205 -17.65 -13.43 19.98
C ALA A 205 -17.07 -14.22 18.79
N ALA A 206 -17.86 -14.41 17.72
CA ALA A 206 -17.40 -15.02 16.47
C ALA A 206 -16.34 -14.15 15.80
N TYR A 207 -16.56 -12.84 15.71
CA TYR A 207 -15.59 -11.89 15.18
C TYR A 207 -14.28 -11.94 15.98
N ARG A 208 -14.31 -11.92 17.31
CA ARG A 208 -13.09 -12.03 18.13
C ARG A 208 -12.26 -13.28 17.84
N LYS A 209 -12.90 -14.41 17.51
CA LYS A 209 -12.17 -15.64 17.15
C LYS A 209 -11.37 -15.53 15.86
N THR A 210 -11.65 -14.56 14.99
CA THR A 210 -10.90 -14.38 13.73
C THR A 210 -9.58 -13.62 13.90
N GLU A 211 -9.29 -13.05 15.07
CA GLU A 211 -8.11 -12.19 15.32
C GLU A 211 -6.78 -12.92 15.07
N SER A 212 -6.66 -14.18 15.49
CA SER A 212 -5.46 -14.98 15.22
C SER A 212 -5.29 -15.30 13.73
N GLY A 213 -6.40 -15.45 13.01
CA GLY A 213 -6.41 -15.69 11.57
C GLY A 213 -5.91 -14.48 10.80
N GLU A 214 -6.42 -13.29 11.12
CA GLU A 214 -6.01 -12.01 10.54
C GLU A 214 -4.49 -11.76 10.72
N LEU A 215 -3.98 -11.93 11.94
CA LEU A 215 -2.55 -11.79 12.22
C LEU A 215 -1.70 -12.80 11.41
N THR A 216 -2.18 -14.03 11.29
CA THR A 216 -1.52 -15.07 10.49
C THR A 216 -1.51 -14.70 9.01
N THR A 217 -2.61 -14.15 8.49
CA THR A 217 -2.70 -13.66 7.10
C THR A 217 -1.69 -12.56 6.83
N TYR A 218 -1.65 -11.51 7.66
CA TYR A 218 -0.67 -10.43 7.48
C TYR A 218 0.77 -10.90 7.61
N THR A 219 1.06 -11.82 8.54
CA THR A 219 2.41 -12.41 8.69
C THR A 219 2.81 -13.20 7.44
N LYS A 220 1.90 -13.98 6.85
CA LYS A 220 2.16 -14.71 5.60
C LYS A 220 2.38 -13.76 4.42
N LEU A 221 1.59 -12.69 4.32
CA LEU A 221 1.75 -11.68 3.27
C LEU A 221 3.09 -10.94 3.41
N ALA A 222 3.50 -10.60 4.63
CA ALA A 222 4.81 -10.03 4.91
C ALA A 222 5.96 -10.96 4.48
N ALA A 223 5.88 -12.25 4.83
CA ALA A 223 6.87 -13.24 4.45
C ALA A 223 6.96 -13.39 2.93
N LYS A 224 5.82 -13.49 2.23
CA LYS A 224 5.78 -13.53 0.76
C LYS A 224 6.39 -12.28 0.14
N ALA A 225 6.03 -11.08 0.62
CA ALA A 225 6.54 -9.81 0.12
C ALA A 225 8.06 -9.71 0.25
N SER A 226 8.64 -10.27 1.31
CA SER A 226 10.09 -10.18 1.57
C SER A 226 10.94 -10.92 0.52
N THR A 227 10.42 -12.02 -0.04
CA THR A 227 11.12 -12.85 -1.03
C THR A 227 10.63 -12.64 -2.47
N ALA A 228 9.55 -11.88 -2.65
CA ALA A 228 8.92 -11.66 -3.94
C ALA A 228 9.81 -10.88 -4.92
N THR A 229 9.64 -11.20 -6.21
CA THR A 229 10.16 -10.44 -7.34
C THR A 229 9.26 -9.25 -7.67
N VAL A 230 9.74 -8.29 -8.49
CA VAL A 230 8.96 -7.09 -8.86
C VAL A 230 7.60 -7.44 -9.44
N THR A 231 7.51 -8.49 -10.25
CA THR A 231 6.27 -8.93 -10.91
C THR A 231 5.28 -9.62 -9.95
N GLU A 232 5.76 -10.10 -8.80
CA GLU A 232 4.92 -10.76 -7.79
C GLU A 232 4.37 -9.78 -6.75
N LEU A 233 4.99 -8.60 -6.61
CA LEU A 233 4.61 -7.60 -5.60
C LEU A 233 3.19 -7.07 -5.80
N ASP A 234 2.74 -6.86 -7.04
CA ASP A 234 1.40 -6.30 -7.32
C ASP A 234 0.29 -7.21 -6.80
N ALA A 235 0.40 -8.53 -7.02
CA ALA A 235 -0.56 -9.50 -6.52
C ALA A 235 -0.58 -9.56 -4.98
N ILE A 236 0.57 -9.32 -4.34
CA ILE A 236 0.67 -9.29 -2.87
C ILE A 236 0.05 -7.99 -2.32
N GLU A 237 0.21 -6.86 -2.99
CA GLU A 237 -0.47 -5.60 -2.65
C GLU A 237 -1.99 -5.77 -2.70
N THR A 238 -2.53 -6.37 -3.77
CA THR A 238 -3.96 -6.68 -3.86
C THR A 238 -4.43 -7.55 -2.70
N ALA A 239 -3.70 -8.62 -2.37
CA ALA A 239 -4.06 -9.51 -1.27
C ALA A 239 -4.01 -8.82 0.12
N ILE A 240 -3.13 -7.83 0.32
CA ILE A 240 -3.09 -7.01 1.54
C ILE A 240 -4.33 -6.13 1.64
N LEU A 241 -4.75 -5.52 0.53
CA LEU A 241 -5.93 -4.67 0.48
C LEU A 241 -7.22 -5.49 0.69
N GLU A 242 -7.34 -6.67 0.08
CA GLU A 242 -8.44 -7.59 0.31
C GLU A 242 -8.51 -8.02 1.78
N ALA A 243 -7.37 -8.39 2.40
CA ALA A 243 -7.34 -8.76 3.82
C ALA A 243 -7.78 -7.59 4.74
N ALA A 244 -7.41 -6.35 4.41
CA ALA A 244 -7.86 -5.17 5.14
C ALA A 244 -9.36 -4.89 4.94
N HIS A 245 -9.86 -5.11 3.73
CA HIS A 245 -11.28 -5.01 3.41
C HIS A 245 -12.11 -6.03 4.20
N ASP A 246 -11.72 -7.30 4.16
CA ASP A 246 -12.40 -8.38 4.90
C ASP A 246 -12.39 -8.14 6.42
N ALA A 247 -11.30 -7.57 6.93
CA ALA A 247 -11.17 -7.22 8.34
C ALA A 247 -12.06 -6.04 8.77
N SER A 248 -12.57 -5.24 7.83
CA SER A 248 -13.36 -4.03 8.11
C SER A 248 -14.84 -4.14 7.72
N ALA A 249 -15.19 -4.91 6.69
CA ALA A 249 -16.55 -5.01 6.17
C ALA A 249 -17.57 -5.61 7.17
N GLY A 250 -17.33 -6.84 7.64
CA GLY A 250 -18.23 -7.51 8.60
C GLY A 250 -18.41 -6.77 9.93
N PRO A 251 -17.34 -6.22 10.53
CA PRO A 251 -17.44 -5.49 11.80
C PRO A 251 -18.15 -4.14 11.69
N GLN A 252 -18.15 -3.49 10.53
CA GLN A 252 -18.92 -2.26 10.30
C GLN A 252 -20.42 -2.52 10.31
N GLU A 253 -20.88 -3.61 9.70
CA GLU A 253 -22.29 -4.03 9.77
C GLU A 253 -22.70 -4.36 11.22
N MET A 254 -21.82 -5.05 11.96
CA MET A 254 -22.04 -5.31 13.39
C MET A 254 -22.09 -4.02 14.21
N ALA A 255 -21.27 -3.01 13.87
CA ALA A 255 -21.27 -1.72 14.54
C ALA A 255 -22.57 -0.94 14.29
N LEU A 256 -23.11 -0.96 13.08
CA LEU A 256 -24.41 -0.35 12.76
C LEU A 256 -25.54 -1.05 13.54
N ARG A 257 -25.57 -2.38 13.57
CA ARG A 257 -26.54 -3.15 14.36
C ARG A 257 -26.43 -2.86 15.85
N ALA A 258 -25.21 -2.73 16.37
CA ALA A 258 -24.95 -2.33 17.76
C ALA A 258 -25.48 -0.93 18.08
N MET A 259 -25.27 0.04 17.19
CA MET A 259 -25.79 1.41 17.36
C MET A 259 -27.32 1.44 17.32
N LYS A 260 -27.92 0.72 16.38
CA LYS A 260 -29.39 0.59 16.30
C LYS A 260 -29.97 -0.01 17.58
N LEU A 261 -29.41 -1.13 18.03
CA LEU A 261 -29.85 -1.77 19.28
C LEU A 261 -29.64 -0.85 20.49
N SER A 262 -28.55 -0.09 20.53
CA SER A 262 -28.32 0.92 21.56
C SER A 262 -29.43 1.99 21.55
N ALA A 263 -29.85 2.47 20.38
CA ALA A 263 -30.97 3.41 20.29
C ALA A 263 -32.29 2.79 20.75
N GLU A 264 -32.59 1.56 20.32
CA GLU A 264 -33.82 0.83 20.72
C GLU A 264 -33.88 0.57 22.23
N ILE A 265 -32.75 0.21 22.85
CA ILE A 265 -32.64 0.03 24.29
C ILE A 265 -32.85 1.35 25.03
N THR A 266 -32.25 2.45 24.57
CA THR A 266 -32.47 3.78 25.17
C THR A 266 -33.92 4.21 25.04
N GLN A 267 -34.57 3.95 23.90
CA GLN A 267 -35.97 4.27 23.71
C GLN A 267 -36.87 3.46 24.65
N PHE A 268 -36.58 2.18 24.80
CA PHE A 268 -37.26 1.32 25.76
C PHE A 268 -37.12 1.84 27.20
N GLU A 269 -35.95 2.34 27.58
CA GLU A 269 -35.72 2.97 28.88
C GLU A 269 -36.63 4.19 29.09
N VAL A 270 -36.63 5.12 28.13
CA VAL A 270 -37.46 6.34 28.19
C VAL A 270 -38.93 5.98 28.30
N THR A 271 -39.44 5.11 27.43
CA THR A 271 -40.85 4.71 27.45
C THR A 271 -41.23 3.98 28.75
N SER A 272 -40.32 3.16 29.30
CA SER A 272 -40.54 2.49 30.59
C SER A 272 -40.55 3.49 31.74
N GLN A 273 -39.65 4.48 31.73
CA GLN A 273 -39.61 5.54 32.73
C GLN A 273 -40.86 6.44 32.66
N GLU A 274 -41.31 6.80 31.46
CA GLU A 274 -42.56 7.55 31.25
C GLU A 274 -43.79 6.78 31.75
N ALA A 275 -43.84 5.46 31.53
CA ALA A 275 -44.92 4.62 32.02
C ALA A 275 -44.92 4.49 33.56
N LEU A 276 -43.74 4.54 34.19
CA LEU A 276 -43.59 4.51 35.64
C LEU A 276 -43.72 5.90 36.30
N ALA A 277 -43.54 6.99 35.57
CA ALA A 277 -43.56 8.36 36.09
C ALA A 277 -44.84 8.74 36.85
N PRO A 278 -46.06 8.37 36.40
CA PRO A 278 -47.29 8.62 37.16
C PRO A 278 -47.34 7.93 38.52
N HIS A 279 -46.49 6.93 38.73
CA HIS A 279 -46.40 6.14 39.96
C HIS A 279 -45.14 6.46 40.78
N ALA A 280 -44.38 7.50 40.41
CA ALA A 280 -43.12 7.86 41.06
C ALA A 280 -43.29 8.14 42.56
N ASP A 281 -44.30 8.92 42.95
CA ASP A 281 -44.58 9.23 44.36
C ASP A 281 -44.91 7.97 45.16
N PHE A 282 -45.64 7.03 44.55
CA PHE A 282 -45.95 5.73 45.14
C PHE A 282 -44.69 4.88 45.33
N MET A 283 -43.82 4.81 44.31
CA MET A 283 -42.55 4.09 44.41
C MET A 283 -41.64 4.69 45.49
N VAL A 284 -41.46 6.02 45.51
CA VAL A 284 -40.64 6.73 46.50
C VAL A 284 -41.18 6.55 47.93
N THR A 285 -42.48 6.72 48.14
CA THR A 285 -43.14 6.54 49.44
C THR A 285 -42.91 5.14 50.01
N HIS A 286 -42.79 4.15 49.12
CA HIS A 286 -42.55 2.75 49.47
C HIS A 286 -41.08 2.33 49.30
N GLY A 287 -40.13 3.26 49.20
CA GLY A 287 -38.70 2.93 49.13
C GLY A 287 -38.27 2.15 47.87
N ALA A 288 -39.12 2.11 46.84
CA ALA A 288 -38.80 1.56 45.53
C ALA A 288 -38.20 2.66 44.65
N GLN A 289 -37.00 2.40 44.13
CA GLN A 289 -36.35 3.27 43.16
C GLN A 289 -36.75 2.85 41.76
N SER A 290 -36.61 3.75 40.79
CA SER A 290 -36.84 3.40 39.38
C SER A 290 -35.82 2.34 38.93
N PRO A 291 -36.24 1.25 38.27
CA PRO A 291 -35.33 0.23 37.78
C PRO A 291 -34.40 0.79 36.69
N ASP A 292 -33.11 0.48 36.80
CA ASP A 292 -32.17 0.60 35.69
C ASP A 292 -32.28 -0.66 34.82
N MET A 293 -32.90 -0.50 33.65
CA MET A 293 -33.24 -1.62 32.76
C MET A 293 -32.22 -1.84 31.65
N THR A 294 -31.24 -0.94 31.47
CA THR A 294 -30.55 -0.77 30.18
C THR A 294 -29.07 -0.48 30.30
N SER A 295 -28.58 0.08 31.41
CA SER A 295 -27.18 0.55 31.50
C SER A 295 -26.16 -0.56 31.29
N GLY A 296 -26.46 -1.79 31.74
CA GLY A 296 -25.61 -2.96 31.57
C GLY A 296 -25.43 -3.36 30.10
N ALA A 297 -26.53 -3.37 29.34
CA ALA A 297 -26.50 -3.67 27.91
C ALA A 297 -25.79 -2.56 27.14
N GLN A 298 -26.07 -1.29 27.46
CA GLN A 298 -25.41 -0.13 26.84
C GLN A 298 -23.89 -0.14 27.03
N ARG A 299 -23.42 -0.35 28.28
CA ARG A 299 -21.98 -0.47 28.58
C ARG A 299 -21.33 -1.58 27.76
N SER A 300 -21.99 -2.72 27.63
CA SER A 300 -21.48 -3.87 26.88
C SER A 300 -21.42 -3.57 25.37
N ILE A 301 -22.49 -3.02 24.78
CA ILE A 301 -22.55 -2.64 23.37
C ILE A 301 -21.44 -1.61 23.05
N HIS A 302 -21.25 -0.60 23.89
CA HIS A 302 -20.19 0.39 23.70
C HIS A 302 -18.78 -0.20 23.83
N ALA A 303 -18.57 -1.16 24.74
CA ALA A 303 -17.32 -1.88 24.83
C ALA A 303 -17.04 -2.70 23.56
N MET A 304 -18.07 -3.33 22.98
CA MET A 304 -17.97 -4.04 21.69
C MET A 304 -17.59 -3.09 20.56
N LEU A 305 -18.29 -1.95 20.43
CA LEU A 305 -17.99 -0.92 19.43
C LEU A 305 -16.55 -0.39 19.55
N GLY A 306 -16.14 -0.01 20.77
CA GLY A 306 -14.78 0.46 21.00
C GLY A 306 -13.71 -0.59 20.73
N TYR A 307 -14.02 -1.88 20.90
CA TYR A 307 -13.13 -2.97 20.51
C TYR A 307 -13.02 -3.10 19.00
N VAL A 308 -14.16 -3.11 18.29
CA VAL A 308 -14.22 -3.20 16.83
C VAL A 308 -13.39 -2.10 16.18
N ASP A 309 -13.60 -0.85 16.58
CA ASP A 309 -12.86 0.31 16.06
C ASP A 309 -11.35 0.15 16.24
N ARG A 310 -10.92 -0.26 17.45
CA ARG A 310 -9.50 -0.47 17.74
C ARG A 310 -8.90 -1.58 16.91
N ARG A 311 -9.67 -2.62 16.60
CA ARG A 311 -9.20 -3.74 15.78
C ARG A 311 -9.09 -3.34 14.31
N ILE A 312 -10.11 -2.67 13.75
CA ILE A 312 -10.05 -2.13 12.38
C ILE A 312 -8.83 -1.21 12.23
N ALA A 313 -8.63 -0.26 13.15
CA ALA A 313 -7.49 0.64 13.11
C ALA A 313 -6.13 -0.08 13.21
N ARG A 314 -6.07 -1.24 13.88
CA ARG A 314 -4.87 -2.07 13.95
C ARG A 314 -4.63 -2.80 12.63
N SER A 315 -5.68 -3.37 12.04
CA SER A 315 -5.65 -4.01 10.71
C SER A 315 -5.17 -3.02 9.64
N ASP A 316 -5.75 -1.82 9.61
CA ASP A 316 -5.38 -0.76 8.67
C ASP A 316 -3.91 -0.34 8.82
N ARG A 317 -3.43 -0.21 10.06
CA ARG A 317 -2.02 0.11 10.32
C ARG A 317 -1.08 -1.01 9.84
N ALA A 318 -1.47 -2.26 10.04
CA ALA A 318 -0.70 -3.42 9.56
C ALA A 318 -0.64 -3.43 8.03
N ALA A 319 -1.78 -3.26 7.36
CA ALA A 319 -1.87 -3.17 5.90
C ALA A 319 -1.00 -2.02 5.36
N MET A 320 -1.13 -0.83 5.93
CA MET A 320 -0.32 0.33 5.52
C MET A 320 1.18 0.11 5.69
N SER A 321 1.59 -0.48 6.81
CA SER A 321 3.01 -0.79 7.04
C SER A 321 3.55 -1.79 6.02
N LEU A 322 2.75 -2.77 5.61
CA LEU A 322 3.15 -3.75 4.60
C LEU A 322 3.23 -3.14 3.21
N LEU A 323 2.25 -2.33 2.81
CA LEU A 323 2.29 -1.61 1.53
C LEU A 323 3.51 -0.70 1.43
N PHE A 324 3.84 0.02 2.52
CA PHE A 324 5.07 0.82 2.57
C PHE A 324 6.33 -0.06 2.41
N GLY A 325 6.38 -1.20 3.10
CA GLY A 325 7.47 -2.17 2.96
C GLY A 325 7.62 -2.71 1.53
N ILE A 326 6.50 -2.96 0.84
CA ILE A 326 6.49 -3.38 -0.56
C ILE A 326 7.03 -2.27 -1.47
N ALA A 327 6.61 -1.02 -1.29
CA ALA A 327 7.12 0.11 -2.06
C ALA A 327 8.65 0.24 -1.93
N MET A 328 9.16 0.13 -0.69
CA MET A 328 10.61 0.13 -0.41
C MET A 328 11.32 -1.05 -1.08
N ARG A 329 10.72 -2.25 -1.04
CA ARG A 329 11.26 -3.46 -1.67
C ARG A 329 11.32 -3.32 -3.19
N ARG A 330 10.27 -2.76 -3.81
CA ARG A 330 10.20 -2.50 -5.25
C ARG A 330 11.32 -1.56 -5.69
N GLN A 331 11.53 -0.47 -4.97
CA GLN A 331 12.64 0.46 -5.22
C GLN A 331 14.01 -0.23 -5.07
N ALA A 332 14.20 -1.04 -4.01
CA ALA A 332 15.45 -1.77 -3.82
C ALA A 332 15.74 -2.79 -4.94
N LEU A 333 14.71 -3.46 -5.45
CA LEU A 333 14.84 -4.38 -6.59
C LEU A 333 15.19 -3.65 -7.88
N GLN A 334 14.57 -2.51 -8.16
CA GLN A 334 14.87 -1.69 -9.33
C GLN A 334 16.33 -1.20 -9.29
N LEU A 335 16.80 -0.71 -8.15
CA LEU A 335 18.20 -0.29 -7.97
C LEU A 335 19.19 -1.46 -8.17
N LEU A 336 18.85 -2.67 -7.73
CA LEU A 336 19.70 -3.84 -7.94
C LEU A 336 19.80 -4.23 -9.42
N ASP A 337 18.70 -4.14 -10.16
CA ASP A 337 18.65 -4.42 -11.60
C ASP A 337 19.47 -3.39 -12.39
N GLU A 338 19.32 -2.10 -12.06
CA GLU A 338 20.13 -1.03 -12.63
C GLU A 338 21.64 -1.27 -12.40
N ILE A 339 22.05 -1.61 -11.17
CA ILE A 339 23.45 -1.90 -10.84
C ILE A 339 23.98 -3.10 -11.63
N GLN A 340 23.18 -4.14 -11.80
CA GLN A 340 23.59 -5.32 -12.56
C GLN A 340 23.79 -4.98 -14.04
N SER A 341 22.86 -4.24 -14.64
CA SER A 341 22.97 -3.77 -16.04
C SER A 341 24.24 -2.96 -16.29
N VAL A 342 24.63 -2.09 -15.35
CA VAL A 342 25.87 -1.30 -15.41
C VAL A 342 27.11 -2.18 -15.32
N ARG A 343 27.10 -3.21 -14.46
CA ARG A 343 28.22 -4.16 -14.38
C ARG A 343 28.39 -4.94 -15.68
N ASP A 344 27.30 -5.35 -16.29
CA ASP A 344 27.31 -6.10 -17.55
C ASP A 344 27.82 -5.22 -18.70
N THR A 345 27.37 -3.97 -18.81
CA THR A 345 27.90 -3.02 -19.81
C THR A 345 29.39 -2.72 -19.62
N VAL A 346 29.86 -2.59 -18.38
CA VAL A 346 31.30 -2.39 -18.10
C VAL A 346 32.11 -3.64 -18.47
N ALA A 347 31.58 -4.84 -18.24
CA ALA A 347 32.24 -6.09 -18.63
C ALA A 347 32.34 -6.21 -20.16
N GLU A 348 31.25 -5.94 -20.89
CA GLU A 348 31.23 -5.92 -22.36
C GLU A 348 32.20 -4.87 -22.91
N ALA A 349 32.20 -3.65 -22.38
CA ALA A 349 33.12 -2.60 -22.80
C ALA A 349 34.59 -2.97 -22.58
N LYS A 350 34.91 -3.69 -21.50
CA LYS A 350 36.27 -4.21 -21.25
C LYS A 350 36.66 -5.29 -22.26
N ILE A 351 35.75 -6.21 -22.57
CA ILE A 351 35.98 -7.25 -23.59
C ILE A 351 36.20 -6.62 -24.96
N ALA A 352 35.33 -5.69 -25.36
CA ALA A 352 35.44 -4.97 -26.64
C ALA A 352 36.76 -4.18 -26.74
N LYS A 353 37.18 -3.50 -25.66
CA LYS A 353 38.47 -2.80 -25.62
C LYS A 353 39.66 -3.76 -25.72
N ALA A 354 39.60 -4.90 -25.04
CA ALA A 354 40.66 -5.92 -25.10
C ALA A 354 40.76 -6.50 -26.53
N GLU A 355 39.63 -6.82 -27.16
CA GLU A 355 39.57 -7.27 -28.56
C GLU A 355 40.20 -6.26 -29.50
N ALA A 356 39.77 -5.00 -29.47
CA ALA A 356 40.31 -3.94 -30.32
C ALA A 356 41.82 -3.75 -30.14
N THR A 357 42.30 -3.76 -28.89
CA THR A 357 43.74 -3.56 -28.60
C THR A 357 44.58 -4.74 -29.10
N PHE A 358 44.08 -5.96 -28.97
CA PHE A 358 44.79 -7.14 -29.47
C PHE A 358 44.75 -7.24 -30.98
N GLN A 359 43.62 -6.88 -31.61
CA GLN A 359 43.53 -6.79 -33.06
C GLN A 359 44.54 -5.78 -33.61
N GLU A 360 44.59 -4.56 -33.06
CA GLU A 360 45.57 -3.54 -33.48
C GLU A 360 47.01 -4.03 -33.32
N SER A 361 47.32 -4.71 -32.21
CA SER A 361 48.64 -5.30 -32.01
C SER A 361 48.95 -6.42 -33.00
N ALA A 362 47.97 -7.27 -33.33
CA ALA A 362 48.11 -8.34 -34.30
C ALA A 362 48.35 -7.79 -35.71
N GLU A 363 47.58 -6.80 -36.14
CA GLU A 363 47.76 -6.09 -37.42
C GLU A 363 49.16 -5.46 -37.51
N ALA A 364 49.62 -4.79 -36.44
CA ALA A 364 50.96 -4.22 -36.39
C ALA A 364 52.07 -5.28 -36.52
N GLN A 365 51.87 -6.47 -35.92
CA GLN A 365 52.82 -7.58 -36.03
C GLN A 365 52.82 -8.22 -37.42
N VAL A 366 51.66 -8.38 -38.06
CA VAL A 366 51.56 -8.83 -39.46
C VAL A 366 52.27 -7.82 -40.37
N LEU A 367 51.99 -6.54 -40.22
CA LEU A 367 52.61 -5.48 -41.02
C LEU A 367 54.14 -5.44 -40.83
N ALA A 368 54.63 -5.56 -39.59
CA ALA A 368 56.07 -5.68 -39.33
C ALA A 368 56.67 -6.93 -40.00
N PHE A 369 55.95 -8.07 -39.99
CA PHE A 369 56.38 -9.27 -40.69
C PHE A 369 56.37 -9.11 -42.21
N GLU A 370 55.44 -8.37 -42.80
CA GLU A 370 55.38 -8.16 -44.25
C GLU A 370 56.40 -7.11 -44.74
N GLN A 371 56.75 -6.15 -43.89
CA GLN A 371 57.75 -5.14 -44.22
C GLN A 371 59.11 -5.77 -44.53
N ALA A 372 59.75 -5.24 -45.58
CA ALA A 372 61.10 -5.60 -45.94
C ALA A 372 62.08 -5.07 -44.87
N PRO A 373 63.13 -5.85 -44.51
CA PRO A 373 64.14 -5.38 -43.57
C PRO A 373 64.87 -4.14 -44.14
N PRO A 374 65.25 -3.17 -43.30
CA PRO A 374 65.99 -2.01 -43.74
C PRO A 374 67.32 -2.45 -44.35
N GLN A 375 67.69 -1.80 -45.46
CA GLN A 375 68.91 -2.12 -46.19
C GLN A 375 70.01 -1.12 -45.86
N GLY A 376 71.24 -1.62 -45.88
CA GLY A 376 72.44 -0.82 -45.86
C GLY A 376 72.61 0.00 -47.15
N VAL A 377 73.08 1.24 -47.02
CA VAL A 377 73.17 2.22 -48.11
C VAL A 377 74.22 1.84 -49.16
N LYS A 378 75.38 1.30 -48.74
CA LYS A 378 76.50 1.05 -49.66
C LYS A 378 76.42 -0.30 -50.36
N LEU A 379 76.06 -1.34 -49.61
CA LEU A 379 76.05 -2.71 -50.11
C LEU A 379 74.64 -3.19 -50.49
N SER A 380 73.59 -2.40 -50.22
CA SER A 380 72.19 -2.78 -50.43
C SER A 380 71.82 -4.13 -49.78
N LEU A 381 72.53 -4.50 -48.71
CA LEU A 381 72.29 -5.73 -47.95
C LEU A 381 71.36 -5.43 -46.77
N PRO A 382 70.41 -6.31 -46.44
CA PRO A 382 69.47 -6.09 -45.34
C PRO A 382 70.12 -6.30 -43.96
N TYR A 383 69.63 -5.56 -42.96
CA TYR A 383 69.89 -5.82 -41.54
C TYR A 383 68.98 -6.96 -41.05
N LEU A 384 69.59 -8.06 -40.59
CA LEU A 384 68.90 -9.34 -40.37
C LEU A 384 68.69 -9.68 -38.89
N ALA A 385 69.43 -9.07 -37.96
CA ALA A 385 69.32 -9.37 -36.54
C ALA A 385 67.96 -8.94 -35.96
N LYS A 386 67.54 -7.69 -36.22
CA LYS A 386 66.22 -7.19 -35.81
C LYS A 386 65.10 -8.01 -36.47
N ARG A 387 65.29 -8.36 -37.74
CA ARG A 387 64.34 -9.18 -38.51
C ARG A 387 64.16 -10.58 -37.90
N TYR A 388 65.23 -11.19 -37.41
CA TYR A 388 65.15 -12.46 -36.70
C TYR A 388 64.27 -12.35 -35.43
N ASP A 389 64.45 -11.28 -34.66
CA ASP A 389 63.68 -11.05 -33.43
C ASP A 389 62.19 -10.77 -33.74
N GLU A 390 61.89 -9.97 -34.77
CA GLU A 390 60.51 -9.71 -35.25
C GLU A 390 59.79 -10.99 -35.68
N VAL A 391 60.44 -11.82 -36.53
CA VAL A 391 59.87 -13.10 -36.98
C VAL A 391 59.72 -14.08 -35.83
N THR A 392 60.63 -14.07 -34.85
CA THR A 392 60.55 -14.92 -33.67
C THR A 392 59.41 -14.50 -32.75
N ALA A 393 59.24 -13.20 -32.50
CA ALA A 393 58.13 -12.66 -31.73
C ALA A 393 56.77 -12.98 -32.39
N PHE A 394 56.67 -12.83 -33.71
CA PHE A 394 55.48 -13.23 -34.47
C PHE A 394 55.15 -14.72 -34.28
N LEU A 395 56.16 -15.60 -34.37
CA LEU A 395 55.96 -17.05 -34.17
C LEU A 395 55.62 -17.44 -32.73
N GLN A 396 55.96 -16.62 -31.74
CA GLN A 396 55.55 -16.84 -30.34
C GLN A 396 54.04 -16.66 -30.13
N MET A 397 53.35 -15.93 -31.02
CA MET A 397 51.90 -15.77 -30.97
C MET A 397 51.14 -16.99 -31.49
N ARG A 398 51.81 -17.89 -32.22
CA ARG A 398 51.18 -19.05 -32.86
C ARG A 398 50.38 -19.95 -31.90
N PRO A 399 50.90 -20.38 -30.73
CA PRO A 399 50.15 -21.23 -29.81
C PRO A 399 48.86 -20.57 -29.29
N LEU A 400 48.79 -19.23 -29.29
CA LEU A 400 47.61 -18.47 -28.88
C LEU A 400 46.52 -18.42 -29.96
N CYS A 401 46.87 -18.73 -31.21
CA CYS A 401 46.03 -18.55 -32.39
C CYS A 401 45.79 -19.84 -33.19
N GLU A 402 46.27 -20.99 -32.70
CA GLU A 402 46.21 -22.29 -33.38
C GLU A 402 44.80 -22.89 -33.46
N LEU A 403 43.87 -22.46 -32.62
CA LEU A 403 42.48 -22.89 -32.67
C LEU A 403 41.55 -21.69 -32.87
N PRO A 404 40.58 -21.76 -33.81
CA PRO A 404 39.50 -20.78 -33.84
C PRO A 404 38.73 -20.93 -32.53
N SER A 405 38.76 -19.89 -31.71
CA SER A 405 38.09 -19.88 -30.40
C SER A 405 37.07 -18.76 -30.38
N SER A 406 35.98 -18.92 -29.64
CA SER A 406 35.03 -17.82 -29.37
C SER A 406 35.61 -16.77 -28.40
N SER A 407 36.93 -16.61 -28.36
CA SER A 407 37.59 -15.68 -27.46
C SER A 407 37.75 -14.32 -28.13
N TRP A 408 37.83 -13.26 -27.31
CA TRP A 408 38.10 -11.88 -27.71
C TRP A 408 39.38 -11.68 -28.54
N ARG A 409 40.20 -12.72 -28.72
CA ARG A 409 41.43 -12.71 -29.52
C ARG A 409 41.22 -13.17 -30.96
N GLU A 410 40.06 -13.73 -31.28
CA GLU A 410 39.83 -14.42 -32.55
C GLU A 410 40.05 -13.52 -33.76
N SER A 411 39.52 -12.29 -33.72
CA SER A 411 39.68 -11.29 -34.79
C SER A 411 41.16 -11.04 -35.13
N GLY A 412 42.01 -10.77 -34.13
CA GLY A 412 43.46 -10.61 -34.36
C GLY A 412 44.20 -11.91 -34.71
N CYS A 413 43.78 -13.06 -34.16
CA CYS A 413 44.37 -14.35 -34.49
C CYS A 413 44.04 -14.82 -35.91
N ALA A 414 42.86 -14.46 -36.44
CA ALA A 414 42.45 -14.73 -37.81
C ALA A 414 43.37 -14.03 -38.81
N GLU A 415 43.77 -12.79 -38.53
CA GLU A 415 44.76 -12.03 -39.32
C GLU A 415 46.16 -12.67 -39.30
N MET A 416 46.65 -13.13 -38.15
CA MET A 416 48.01 -13.69 -38.05
C MET A 416 48.16 -15.11 -38.63
N ARG A 417 47.09 -15.93 -38.55
CA ARG A 417 47.11 -17.37 -38.90
C ARG A 417 47.69 -17.69 -40.28
N PRO A 418 47.30 -16.97 -41.36
CA PRO A 418 47.83 -17.20 -42.71
C PRO A 418 49.36 -17.03 -42.81
N HIS A 419 49.96 -16.18 -41.97
CA HIS A 419 51.37 -15.82 -42.08
C HIS A 419 52.30 -16.74 -41.26
N PHE A 420 51.80 -17.52 -40.30
CA PHE A 420 52.67 -18.36 -39.44
C PHE A 420 53.51 -19.37 -40.22
N LYS A 421 52.97 -19.97 -41.29
CA LYS A 421 53.73 -20.90 -42.15
C LYS A 421 54.85 -20.17 -42.90
N ALA A 422 54.55 -18.98 -43.44
CA ALA A 422 55.53 -18.15 -44.12
C ALA A 422 56.63 -17.68 -43.17
N ALA A 423 56.28 -17.23 -41.96
CA ALA A 423 57.23 -16.83 -40.93
C ALA A 423 58.12 -17.98 -40.45
N ALA A 424 57.55 -19.18 -40.25
CA ALA A 424 58.31 -20.36 -39.87
C ALA A 424 59.32 -20.75 -40.97
N THR A 425 58.89 -20.71 -42.23
CA THR A 425 59.75 -20.96 -43.39
C THR A 425 60.84 -19.89 -43.49
N TYR A 426 60.48 -18.62 -43.34
CA TYR A 426 61.42 -17.51 -43.41
C TYR A 426 62.53 -17.66 -42.36
N ARG A 427 62.20 -18.01 -41.12
CA ARG A 427 63.18 -18.27 -40.05
C ARG A 427 64.06 -19.49 -40.35
N ALA A 428 63.47 -20.57 -40.85
CA ALA A 428 64.15 -21.85 -41.03
C ALA A 428 65.07 -21.89 -42.25
N THR A 429 64.69 -21.22 -43.35
CA THR A 429 65.38 -21.36 -44.64
C THR A 429 65.79 -20.02 -45.25
N THR A 430 64.89 -19.04 -45.31
CA THR A 430 65.14 -17.78 -46.02
C THR A 430 66.18 -16.92 -45.31
N LEU A 431 66.08 -16.76 -44.00
CA LEU A 431 67.00 -15.93 -43.21
C LEU A 431 68.43 -16.52 -43.19
N PRO A 432 68.64 -17.84 -42.97
CA PRO A 432 69.94 -18.47 -43.18
C PRO A 432 70.53 -18.25 -44.59
N GLY A 433 69.70 -18.38 -45.63
CA GLY A 433 70.12 -18.13 -47.01
C GLY A 433 70.51 -16.67 -47.29
N LEU A 434 69.77 -15.72 -46.70
CA LEU A 434 70.10 -14.28 -46.79
C LEU A 434 71.42 -13.97 -46.09
N ILE A 435 71.67 -14.54 -44.90
CA ILE A 435 72.96 -14.40 -44.21
C ILE A 435 74.07 -14.95 -45.09
N GLN A 436 73.94 -16.18 -45.60
CA GLN A 436 74.98 -16.80 -46.44
C GLN A 436 75.28 -15.97 -47.70
N THR A 437 74.22 -15.46 -48.36
CA THR A 437 74.35 -14.59 -49.53
C THR A 437 75.06 -13.29 -49.15
N GLY A 438 74.64 -12.62 -48.06
CA GLY A 438 75.26 -11.39 -47.57
C GLY A 438 76.73 -11.56 -47.21
N LEU A 439 77.10 -12.65 -46.55
CA LEU A 439 78.50 -12.99 -46.25
C LEU A 439 79.33 -13.16 -47.53
N SER A 440 78.79 -13.83 -48.56
CA SER A 440 79.47 -14.00 -49.84
C SER A 440 79.68 -12.67 -50.58
N THR A 441 78.67 -11.80 -50.58
CA THR A 441 78.73 -10.45 -51.18
C THR A 441 79.73 -9.57 -50.45
N MET A 442 79.72 -9.54 -49.11
CA MET A 442 80.68 -8.78 -48.31
C MET A 442 82.12 -9.25 -48.54
N LYS A 443 82.33 -10.56 -48.69
CA LYS A 443 83.65 -11.13 -49.02
C LYS A 443 84.13 -10.70 -50.41
N ALA A 444 83.24 -10.69 -51.41
CA ALA A 444 83.56 -10.22 -52.76
C ALA A 444 83.90 -8.71 -52.80
N GLN A 445 83.34 -7.93 -51.88
CA GLN A 445 83.55 -6.49 -51.74
C GLN A 445 84.76 -6.13 -50.84
N GLY A 446 85.52 -7.13 -50.36
CA GLY A 446 86.75 -6.90 -49.60
C GLY A 446 86.57 -6.59 -48.11
N VAL A 447 85.39 -6.86 -47.53
CA VAL A 447 85.15 -6.71 -46.09
C VAL A 447 85.95 -7.74 -45.29
N GLY A 448 86.57 -7.31 -44.18
CA GLY A 448 87.53 -8.11 -43.41
C GLY A 448 87.04 -9.50 -42.96
N GLY A 449 87.88 -10.52 -43.09
CA GLY A 449 87.51 -11.94 -42.99
C GLY A 449 87.09 -12.44 -41.60
N ALA A 450 87.66 -11.91 -40.51
CA ALA A 450 87.44 -12.50 -39.18
C ALA A 450 85.98 -12.48 -38.69
N LEU A 451 85.24 -11.39 -38.96
CA LEU A 451 83.81 -11.28 -38.61
C LEU A 451 82.94 -12.15 -39.53
N LEU A 452 83.30 -12.23 -40.81
CA LEU A 452 82.58 -13.06 -41.80
C LEU A 452 82.74 -14.55 -41.50
N ASP A 453 83.96 -14.98 -41.15
CA ASP A 453 84.27 -16.37 -40.78
C ASP A 453 83.57 -16.75 -39.47
N ALA A 454 83.53 -15.85 -38.48
CA ALA A 454 82.78 -16.05 -37.23
C ALA A 454 81.27 -16.17 -37.48
N ALA A 455 80.71 -15.34 -38.36
CA ALA A 455 79.30 -15.41 -38.75
C ALA A 455 78.98 -16.73 -39.48
N ALA A 456 79.84 -17.16 -40.41
CA ALA A 456 79.69 -18.42 -41.12
C ALA A 456 79.78 -19.63 -40.18
N ALA A 457 80.69 -19.61 -39.21
CA ALA A 457 80.79 -20.67 -38.20
C ALA A 457 79.53 -20.77 -37.32
N LYS A 458 78.95 -19.62 -36.92
CA LYS A 458 77.68 -19.60 -36.18
C LYS A 458 76.51 -20.10 -37.01
N LEU A 459 76.46 -19.74 -38.29
CA LEU A 459 75.44 -20.24 -39.21
C LEU A 459 75.54 -21.76 -39.40
N ALA A 460 76.74 -22.29 -39.59
CA ALA A 460 76.99 -23.74 -39.71
C ALA A 460 76.62 -24.51 -38.44
N ALA A 461 76.76 -23.88 -37.26
CA ALA A 461 76.33 -24.45 -35.98
C ALA A 461 74.81 -24.34 -35.73
N GLY A 462 74.04 -23.74 -36.64
CA GLY A 462 72.59 -23.52 -36.50
C GLY A 462 72.21 -22.34 -35.58
N ASP A 463 73.18 -21.54 -35.11
CA ASP A 463 72.95 -20.35 -34.29
C ASP A 463 72.64 -19.13 -35.19
N VAL A 464 71.46 -19.18 -35.81
CA VAL A 464 71.01 -18.19 -36.80
C VAL A 464 70.95 -16.78 -36.21
N LYS A 465 70.56 -16.63 -34.94
CA LYS A 465 70.52 -15.32 -34.26
C LYS A 465 71.91 -14.71 -34.15
N ARG A 466 72.89 -15.46 -33.63
CA ARG A 466 74.26 -14.92 -33.51
C ARG A 466 74.91 -14.71 -34.88
N ALA A 467 74.61 -15.55 -35.86
CA ALA A 467 75.05 -15.34 -37.24
C ALA A 467 74.50 -14.03 -37.82
N ALA A 468 73.21 -13.71 -37.61
CA ALA A 468 72.60 -12.46 -38.04
C ALA A 468 73.21 -11.22 -37.34
N VAL A 469 73.49 -11.31 -36.04
CA VAL A 469 74.15 -10.22 -35.29
C VAL A 469 75.55 -9.94 -35.82
N LEU A 470 76.34 -10.99 -36.10
CA LEU A 470 77.68 -10.86 -36.66
C LEU A 470 77.66 -10.37 -38.11
N HIS A 471 76.69 -10.81 -38.91
CA HIS A 471 76.43 -10.29 -40.25
C HIS A 471 76.16 -8.78 -40.21
N ASP A 472 75.25 -8.32 -39.36
CA ASP A 472 74.88 -6.91 -39.25
C ASP A 472 76.01 -6.05 -38.68
N ALA A 473 76.87 -6.63 -37.83
CA ALA A 473 78.08 -5.97 -37.35
C ALA A 473 79.10 -5.80 -38.49
N ALA A 474 79.34 -6.83 -39.30
CA ALA A 474 80.21 -6.76 -40.46
C ALA A 474 79.69 -5.75 -41.50
N LEU A 475 78.37 -5.73 -41.73
CA LEU A 475 77.72 -4.77 -42.61
C LEU A 475 77.94 -3.34 -42.11
N ARG A 476 77.66 -3.03 -40.84
CA ARG A 476 77.93 -1.70 -40.24
C ARG A 476 79.40 -1.27 -40.36
N SER A 477 80.33 -2.20 -40.13
CA SER A 477 81.76 -1.93 -40.30
C SER A 477 82.14 -1.62 -41.75
N ALA A 478 81.51 -2.27 -42.73
CA ALA A 478 81.69 -1.98 -44.14
C ALA A 478 81.06 -0.64 -44.57
N GLU A 479 80.00 -0.21 -43.88
CA GLU A 479 79.34 1.06 -44.14
C GLU A 479 80.11 2.28 -43.62
N GLY A 480 81.00 2.08 -42.64
CA GLY A 480 81.96 3.08 -42.19
C GLY A 480 81.45 4.02 -41.08
N THR A 481 80.44 3.58 -40.32
CA THR A 481 79.60 4.38 -39.40
C THR A 481 78.84 5.53 -40.07
#